data_AF-A0A9Q0TEB1-F1
#
_entry.id   AF-A0A9Q0TEB1-F1
#
_cell.length_a   1.000
_cell.length_b   1.000
_cell.length_c   1.000
_cell.angle_alpha   90.00
_cell.angle_beta   90.00
_cell.angle_gamma   90.00
#
_symmetry.space_group_name_H-M   'P 1'
#
loop_
_entity.id
_entity.type
_entity.pdbx_description
1 polymer ?
#
loop_
_entity_poly.entity_id
_entity_poly.type
_entity_poly.pdbx_seq_one_letter_code
_entity_poly.pdbx_strand_id
1 'polypeptide(L)'
;MHVKESNTNKQANGQNMEQLKDEAAGMIKTIEILEVSKRKLLGECLGSCTIEDLQQIEQQLERSVSTIRASKEQIEHLKQKEKL
;
A
#
# COMPACT_ATOMS: atom_id res chain seq x y z
N MET A 1 -12.28 -24.48 44.99
CA MET A 1 -11.31 -23.95 44.00
C MET A 1 -11.69 -24.56 42.64
N HIS A 2 -11.66 -23.79 41.54
CA HIS A 2 -11.96 -24.16 40.12
C HIS A 2 -13.33 -23.77 39.49
N VAL A 3 -13.73 -22.49 39.53
CA VAL A 3 -14.74 -21.96 38.57
C VAL A 3 -14.36 -20.56 38.00
N LYS A 4 -13.24 -19.96 38.44
CA LYS A 4 -12.91 -18.57 38.07
C LYS A 4 -12.07 -18.41 36.78
N GLU A 5 -11.49 -19.49 36.27
CA GLU A 5 -10.61 -19.46 35.08
C GLU A 5 -11.38 -19.62 33.75
N SER A 6 -12.58 -20.20 33.77
CA SER A 6 -13.33 -20.49 32.54
C SER A 6 -14.02 -19.26 31.95
N ASN A 7 -14.39 -18.27 32.77
CA ASN A 7 -15.04 -17.04 32.31
C ASN A 7 -14.04 -16.00 31.81
N THR A 8 -12.85 -15.91 32.41
CA THR A 8 -11.80 -14.99 31.96
C THR A 8 -11.25 -15.37 30.59
N ASN A 9 -11.15 -16.67 30.29
CA ASN A 9 -10.67 -17.16 28.99
C ASN A 9 -11.66 -16.87 27.84
N LYS A 10 -12.98 -16.99 28.07
CA LYS A 10 -13.99 -16.63 27.06
C LYS A 10 -14.00 -15.14 26.74
N GLN A 11 -13.80 -14.29 27.75
CA GLN A 11 -13.77 -12.84 27.59
C GLN A 11 -12.52 -12.36 26.86
N ALA A 12 -11.35 -12.93 27.18
CA ALA A 12 -10.09 -12.66 26.47
C ALA A 12 -10.15 -13.09 24.99
N ASN A 13 -10.79 -14.23 24.69
CA ASN A 13 -10.93 -14.71 23.31
C ASN A 13 -11.90 -13.85 22.48
N GLY A 14 -12.96 -13.33 23.11
CA GLY A 14 -13.89 -12.39 22.47
C GLY A 14 -13.26 -11.03 22.19
N GLN A 15 -12.44 -10.51 23.12
CA GLN A 15 -11.68 -9.27 22.92
C GLN A 15 -10.64 -9.40 21.81
N ASN A 16 -9.94 -10.53 21.75
CA ASN A 16 -8.98 -10.82 20.68
C ASN A 16 -9.67 -10.89 19.30
N MET A 17 -10.83 -11.55 19.23
CA MET A 17 -11.64 -11.60 18.01
C MET A 17 -12.10 -10.21 17.55
N GLU A 18 -12.48 -9.32 18.47
CA GLU A 18 -12.89 -7.96 18.11
C GLU A 18 -11.72 -7.11 17.61
N GLN A 19 -10.55 -7.23 18.24
CA GLN A 19 -9.32 -6.59 17.75
C GLN A 19 -8.94 -7.05 16.35
N LEU A 20 -9.04 -8.35 16.06
CA LEU A 20 -8.78 -8.89 14.72
C LEU A 20 -9.77 -8.37 13.67
N LYS A 21 -11.04 -8.16 14.04
CA LYS A 21 -12.02 -7.54 13.14
C LYS A 21 -11.69 -6.08 12.86
N ASP A 22 -11.30 -5.33 13.88
CA ASP A 22 -10.91 -3.92 13.73
C ASP A 22 -9.66 -3.79 12.85
N GLU A 23 -8.68 -4.68 13.06
CA GLU A 23 -7.47 -4.76 12.22
C GLU A 23 -7.84 -5.10 10.77
N ALA A 24 -8.69 -6.11 10.56
CA ALA A 24 -9.17 -6.47 9.22
C ALA A 24 -9.91 -5.32 8.54
N ALA A 25 -10.76 -4.59 9.27
CA ALA A 25 -11.44 -3.40 8.75
C ALA A 25 -10.44 -2.29 8.39
N GLY A 26 -9.39 -2.09 9.20
CA GLY A 26 -8.30 -1.17 8.92
C GLY A 26 -7.51 -1.55 7.65
N MET A 27 -7.24 -2.84 7.46
CA MET A 27 -6.59 -3.36 6.26
C MET A 27 -7.45 -3.14 5.01
N ILE A 28 -8.75 -3.43 5.08
CA ILE A 28 -9.69 -3.19 3.97
C ILE A 28 -9.68 -1.71 3.57
N LYS A 29 -9.79 -0.80 4.54
CA LYS A 29 -9.72 0.64 4.28
C LYS A 29 -8.40 1.06 3.63
N THR A 30 -7.29 0.45 4.06
CA THR A 30 -5.97 0.70 3.47
C THR A 30 -5.93 0.25 2.01
N ILE A 31 -6.49 -0.93 1.69
CA ILE A 31 -6.60 -1.43 0.31
C ILE A 31 -7.42 -0.47 -0.55
N GLU A 32 -8.56 0.02 -0.06
CA GLU A 32 -9.40 0.97 -0.79
C GLU A 32 -8.67 2.26 -1.13
N ILE A 33 -7.93 2.82 -0.18
CA ILE A 33 -7.10 4.03 -0.39
C ILE A 33 -6.02 3.76 -1.44
N LEU A 34 -5.36 2.60 -1.36
CA LEU A 34 -4.32 2.22 -2.32
C LEU A 34 -4.87 2.04 -3.74
N GLU A 35 -6.04 1.42 -3.90
CA GLU A 35 -6.69 1.26 -5.21
C GLU A 35 -7.13 2.61 -5.79
N VAL A 36 -7.62 3.54 -4.97
CA VAL A 36 -7.91 4.91 -5.43
C VAL A 36 -6.64 5.63 -5.87
N SER A 37 -5.57 5.55 -5.07
CA SER A 37 -4.28 6.16 -5.41
C SER A 37 -3.70 5.58 -6.71
N LYS A 38 -3.73 4.26 -6.85
CA LYS A 38 -3.30 3.55 -8.07
C LYS A 38 -4.08 4.01 -9.30
N ARG A 39 -5.41 4.06 -9.24
CA ARG A 39 -6.24 4.55 -10.35
C ARG A 39 -5.86 5.98 -10.76
N LYS A 40 -5.69 6.87 -9.78
CA LYS A 40 -5.23 8.24 -10.05
C LYS A 40 -3.86 8.29 -10.73
N LEU A 41 -2.89 7.49 -10.26
CA LEU A 41 -1.56 7.39 -10.88
C LEU A 41 -1.60 6.82 -12.31
N LEU A 42 -2.61 6.01 -12.63
CA LEU A 42 -2.86 5.48 -13.97
C LEU A 42 -3.64 6.47 -14.88
N GLY A 43 -3.95 7.67 -14.38
CA GLY A 43 -4.70 8.69 -15.11
C GLY A 43 -6.21 8.50 -15.08
N GLU A 44 -6.73 7.60 -14.25
CA GLU A 44 -8.16 7.33 -14.10
C GLU A 44 -8.78 8.22 -13.01
N CYS A 45 -10.09 8.50 -13.13
CA CYS A 45 -10.88 9.20 -12.11
C CYS A 45 -10.32 10.59 -11.69
N LEU A 46 -9.58 11.27 -12.57
CA LEU A 46 -8.95 12.56 -12.27
C LEU A 46 -9.93 13.75 -12.20
N GLY A 47 -11.17 13.59 -12.65
CA GLY A 47 -12.17 14.67 -12.67
C GLY A 47 -12.55 15.22 -11.28
N SER A 48 -12.25 14.49 -10.20
CA SER A 48 -12.44 14.95 -8.81
C SER A 48 -11.14 15.40 -8.13
N CYS A 49 -10.00 15.35 -8.83
CA CYS A 49 -8.73 15.81 -8.30
C CYS A 49 -8.65 17.34 -8.35
N THR A 50 -8.05 17.94 -7.33
CA THR A 50 -7.66 19.35 -7.37
C THR A 50 -6.41 19.53 -8.22
N ILE A 51 -6.09 20.78 -8.57
CA ILE A 51 -4.84 21.09 -9.28
C ILE A 51 -3.61 20.66 -8.47
N GLU A 52 -3.64 20.84 -7.15
CA GLU A 52 -2.56 20.39 -6.27
C GLU A 52 -2.40 18.87 -6.30
N ASP A 53 -3.50 18.12 -6.24
CA ASP A 53 -3.47 16.66 -6.35
C ASP A 53 -2.83 16.21 -7.67
N LEU A 54 -3.20 16.87 -8.78
CA LEU A 54 -2.65 16.57 -10.11
C LEU A 54 -1.15 16.87 -10.19
N GLN A 55 -0.70 17.99 -9.63
CA GLN A 55 0.72 18.34 -9.57
C GLN A 55 1.53 17.33 -8.73
N GLN A 56 0.97 16.85 -7.61
CA GLN A 56 1.63 15.81 -6.81
C GLN A 56 1.75 14.49 -7.58
N ILE A 57 0.69 14.09 -8.29
CA ILE A 57 0.68 12.90 -9.15
C ILE A 57 1.76 13.01 -10.23
N GLU A 58 1.82 14.15 -10.92
CA GLU A 58 2.81 14.43 -11.97
C GLU A 58 4.24 14.30 -11.42
N GLN A 59 4.55 14.98 -10.32
CA GLN A 59 5.88 14.93 -9.71
C GLN A 59 6.26 13.51 -9.24
N GLN A 60 5.29 12.74 -8.73
CA GLN A 60 5.52 11.37 -8.31
C GLN A 60 5.84 10.46 -9.50
N LEU A 61 5.10 10.62 -10.60
CA LEU A 61 5.32 9.88 -11.84
C LEU A 61 6.67 10.22 -12.46
N GLU A 62 7.02 11.51 -12.55
CA GLU A 62 8.30 11.97 -13.09
C GLU A 62 9.49 11.36 -12.34
N ARG A 63 9.46 11.41 -11.00
CA ARG A 63 10.49 10.81 -10.14
C ARG A 63 10.59 9.30 -10.34
N SER A 64 9.46 8.61 -10.40
CA SER A 64 9.41 7.15 -10.57
C SER A 64 9.96 6.72 -11.92
N VAL A 65 9.52 7.37 -13.00
CA VAL A 65 9.97 7.07 -14.37
C VAL A 65 11.47 7.33 -14.52
N SER A 66 11.96 8.45 -13.98
CA SER A 66 13.39 8.78 -14.01
C SER A 66 14.23 7.72 -13.30
N THR A 67 13.79 7.28 -12.12
CA THR A 67 14.45 6.20 -11.36
C THR A 67 14.44 4.89 -12.13
N ILE A 68 13.29 4.47 -12.68
CA ILE A 68 13.18 3.23 -13.45
C ILE A 68 14.08 3.26 -14.68
N ARG A 69 14.15 4.39 -15.39
CA ARG A 69 15.01 4.56 -16.57
C ARG A 69 16.48 4.41 -16.19
N ALA A 70 16.94 5.11 -15.15
CA ALA A 70 18.31 5.01 -14.67
C ALA A 70 18.67 3.57 -14.28
N SER A 71 17.79 2.86 -13.58
CA SER A 71 18.00 1.44 -13.24
C SER A 71 18.07 0.55 -14.48
N LYS A 72 17.24 0.78 -15.50
CA LYS A 72 17.28 0.02 -16.76
C LYS A 72 18.59 0.23 -17.51
N GLU A 73 19.04 1.49 -17.63
CA GLU A 73 20.30 1.85 -18.27
C GLU A 73 21.49 1.19 -17.54
N GLN A 74 21.49 1.20 -16.20
CA GLN A 74 22.53 0.53 -15.41
C GLN A 74 22.58 -0.97 -15.69
N ILE A 75 21.42 -1.64 -15.72
CA ILE A 75 21.33 -3.08 -16.01
C ILE A 75 21.82 -3.37 -17.44
N GLU A 76 21.45 -2.56 -18.41
CA GLU A 76 21.86 -2.73 -19.80
C GLU A 76 23.38 -2.56 -19.97
N HIS A 77 23.96 -1.54 -19.35
CA HIS A 77 25.39 -1.31 -19.33
C HIS A 77 26.16 -2.49 -18.71
N LEU A 78 25.67 -3.04 -17.59
CA LEU A 78 26.27 -4.24 -16.98
C LEU A 78 26.21 -5.46 -17.92
N LYS A 79 25.07 -5.71 -18.56
CA LYS A 79 24.90 -6.79 -19.53
C LYS A 79 25.82 -6.67 -20.76
N GLN A 80 26.13 -5.44 -21.18
CA GLN A 80 27.09 -5.21 -22.27
C GLN A 80 28.52 -5.52 -21.84
N LYS A 81 28.90 -5.14 -20.61
CA LYS A 81 30.23 -5.45 -20.05
C LYS A 81 30.49 -6.94 -19.82
N GLU A 82 29.46 -7.72 -19.50
CA GLU A 82 29.59 -9.19 -19.33
C GLU A 82 29.73 -9.96 -20.66
N LYS A 83 29.39 -9.32 -21.79
CA LYS A 83 29.50 -9.92 -23.13
C LYS A 83 30.82 -9.58 -23.84
N LEU A 84 31.63 -8.71 -23.25
CA LEU A 84 32.98 -8.34 -23.68
C LEU A 84 34.01 -9.24 -22.98
#